data_AF-A0A1M6PFU4-F1
#
_entry.id   AF-A0A1M6PFU4-F1
#
_cell.length_a   1.000
_cell.length_b   1.000
_cell.length_c   1.000
_cell.angle_alpha   90.00
_cell.angle_beta   90.00
_cell.angle_gamma   90.00
#
_symmetry.space_group_name_H-M   'P 1'
#
loop_
_entity.id
_entity.type
_entity.pdbx_description
1 polymer ?
#
loop_
_entity_poly.entity_id
_entity_poly.type
_entity_poly.pdbx_seq_one_letter_code
_entity_poly.pdbx_strand_id
1 'polypeptide(L)'
;MSAPTRTRAVSLLLDPGSPNSIGMPSPPAGLVEHDLYDLPELDLGSISGINLASSCDQVFLGRHRDLLEDFVRSGGRLLVNGHVAEPFLTGLVPWRRLSYKGPRDLEITSLSPHPIWEGIDLRDVLYRTGVPGPHSFEELERIGVAGFYGRGYHLPLPESGRAINGVGPLQAPIDYTYPLGSGEVVVHGGVDLITFVDPHRTTARLGENILGWLEGTA
;
A
#
# COMPACT_ATOMS: atom_id res chain seq x y z
N MET A 1 -24.31 5.56 21.35
CA MET A 1 -23.92 4.24 20.83
C MET A 1 -22.41 4.13 20.96
N SER A 2 -21.90 3.09 21.63
CA SER A 2 -20.45 2.83 21.66
C SER A 2 -20.01 2.48 20.24
N ALA A 3 -18.87 3.01 19.78
CA ALA A 3 -18.31 2.60 18.50
C ALA A 3 -18.07 1.08 18.51
N PRO A 4 -18.37 0.36 17.42
CA PRO A 4 -18.07 -1.07 17.34
C PRO A 4 -16.56 -1.29 17.57
N THR A 5 -16.23 -2.28 18.39
CA THR A 5 -14.84 -2.66 18.63
C THR A 5 -14.35 -3.42 17.40
N ARG A 6 -13.76 -2.69 16.46
CA ARG A 6 -13.08 -3.26 15.30
C ARG A 6 -11.74 -3.82 15.76
N THR A 7 -11.46 -5.09 15.51
CA THR A 7 -10.30 -5.78 16.11
C THR A 7 -9.42 -6.52 15.12
N ARG A 8 -9.77 -6.53 13.83
CA ARG A 8 -9.08 -7.37 12.84
C ARG A 8 -8.78 -6.62 11.56
N ALA A 9 -7.55 -6.74 11.09
CA ALA A 9 -7.16 -6.31 9.75
C ALA A 9 -7.28 -7.46 8.74
N VAL A 10 -7.65 -7.14 7.50
CA VAL A 10 -7.76 -8.11 6.40
C VAL A 10 -7.01 -7.63 5.16
N SER A 11 -6.66 -8.56 4.29
CA SER A 11 -6.20 -8.26 2.92
C SER A 11 -7.22 -8.75 1.91
N LEU A 12 -7.58 -7.90 0.95
CA LEU A 12 -8.37 -8.28 -0.22
C LEU A 12 -7.45 -8.37 -1.43
N LEU A 13 -7.58 -9.47 -2.16
CA LEU A 13 -6.79 -9.78 -3.34
C LEU A 13 -7.59 -10.68 -4.29
N LEU A 14 -7.22 -10.70 -5.57
CA LEU A 14 -7.80 -11.65 -6.52
C LEU A 14 -7.20 -13.05 -6.32
N ASP A 15 -8.06 -14.06 -6.20
CA ASP A 15 -7.70 -15.49 -6.18
C ASP A 15 -6.58 -15.84 -5.16
N PRO A 16 -6.83 -15.65 -3.85
CA PRO A 16 -5.86 -15.95 -2.79
C PRO A 16 -5.47 -17.45 -2.72
N GLY A 17 -6.23 -18.33 -3.38
CA GLY A 17 -6.00 -19.77 -3.44
C GLY A 17 -5.27 -20.26 -4.71
N SER A 18 -4.91 -19.36 -5.63
CA SER A 18 -4.34 -19.76 -6.92
C SER A 18 -2.96 -20.41 -6.77
N PRO A 19 -2.76 -21.65 -7.27
CA PRO A 19 -1.42 -22.24 -7.37
C PRO A 19 -0.52 -21.51 -8.38
N ASN A 20 -1.07 -20.58 -9.16
CA ASN A 20 -0.37 -19.71 -10.10
C ASN A 20 -0.01 -18.33 -9.52
N SER A 21 -0.25 -18.08 -8.22
CA SER A 21 0.21 -16.87 -7.55
C SER A 21 1.75 -16.90 -7.49
N ILE A 22 2.40 -16.22 -8.44
CA ILE A 22 3.85 -16.21 -8.53
C ILE A 22 4.41 -15.37 -7.37
N GLY A 23 5.01 -16.05 -6.40
CA GLY A 23 6.09 -15.49 -5.57
C GLY A 23 5.73 -14.37 -4.61
N MET A 24 4.45 -14.21 -4.25
CA MET A 24 4.09 -13.30 -3.16
C MET A 24 4.53 -13.94 -1.83
N PRO A 25 5.32 -13.25 -1.00
CA PRO A 25 5.60 -13.75 0.35
C PRO A 25 4.28 -13.92 1.10
N SER A 26 4.21 -14.92 1.98
CA SER A 26 3.07 -15.07 2.89
C SER A 26 2.81 -13.73 3.60
N PRO A 27 1.54 -13.34 3.78
CA PRO A 27 1.23 -12.11 4.47
C PRO A 27 1.85 -12.14 5.88
N PRO A 28 2.19 -10.97 6.46
CA PRO A 28 2.54 -10.83 7.85
C PRO A 28 1.51 -11.56 8.70
N ALA A 29 1.98 -12.30 9.71
CA ALA A 29 1.10 -12.96 10.66
C ALA A 29 0.09 -11.95 11.22
N GLY A 30 -1.21 -12.21 11.04
CA GLY A 30 -2.29 -11.34 11.53
C GLY A 30 -3.20 -10.77 10.44
N LEU A 31 -2.73 -10.63 9.20
CA LEU A 31 -3.61 -10.27 8.07
C LEU A 31 -4.30 -11.50 7.52
N VAL A 32 -5.63 -11.53 7.59
CA VAL A 32 -6.39 -12.61 6.97
C VAL A 32 -6.79 -12.23 5.55
N GLU A 33 -6.47 -13.11 4.62
CA GLU A 33 -6.75 -12.97 3.20
C GLU A 33 -8.18 -13.38 2.87
N HIS A 34 -8.83 -12.58 2.05
CA HIS A 34 -10.14 -12.84 1.47
C HIS A 34 -10.08 -12.58 -0.04
N ASP A 35 -10.87 -13.32 -0.81
CA ASP A 35 -11.05 -12.95 -2.21
C ASP A 35 -11.75 -11.58 -2.26
N LEU A 36 -11.30 -10.70 -3.15
CA LEU A 36 -11.92 -9.40 -3.36
C LEU A 36 -13.44 -9.52 -3.57
N TYR A 37 -13.89 -10.55 -4.29
CA TYR A 37 -15.29 -10.71 -4.63
C TYR A 37 -16.18 -11.08 -3.44
N ASP A 38 -15.59 -11.45 -2.30
CA ASP A 38 -16.32 -11.68 -1.04
C ASP A 38 -16.61 -10.36 -0.28
N LEU A 39 -16.10 -9.21 -0.75
CA LEU A 39 -16.26 -7.90 -0.09
C LEU A 39 -17.72 -7.59 0.35
N PRO A 40 -18.76 -7.82 -0.47
CA PRO A 40 -20.15 -7.57 -0.08
C PRO A 40 -20.64 -8.44 1.08
N GLU A 41 -20.04 -9.62 1.28
CA GLU A 41 -20.40 -10.59 2.30
C GLU A 41 -19.59 -10.45 3.60
N LEU A 42 -18.51 -9.65 3.59
CA LEU A 42 -17.68 -9.43 4.78
C LEU A 42 -18.40 -8.62 5.85
N ASP A 43 -18.25 -9.02 7.12
CA ASP A 43 -18.66 -8.22 8.27
C ASP A 43 -17.66 -7.08 8.53
N LEU A 44 -17.82 -5.99 7.77
CA LEU A 44 -17.01 -4.78 7.90
C LEU A 44 -17.13 -4.10 9.27
N GLY A 45 -18.15 -4.42 10.07
CA GLY A 45 -18.30 -3.91 11.43
C GLY A 45 -17.26 -4.47 12.41
N SER A 46 -16.72 -5.65 12.12
CA SER A 46 -15.66 -6.31 12.91
C SER A 46 -14.24 -5.94 12.46
N ILE A 47 -14.10 -5.35 11.28
CA ILE A 47 -12.81 -5.09 10.61
C ILE A 47 -12.31 -3.68 10.95
N SER A 48 -11.06 -3.59 11.42
CA SER A 48 -10.38 -2.32 11.75
C SER A 48 -9.72 -1.68 10.53
N GLY A 49 -9.11 -2.51 9.68
CA GLY A 49 -8.45 -2.04 8.49
C GLY A 49 -8.46 -3.05 7.35
N ILE A 50 -8.38 -2.54 6.13
CA ILE A 50 -8.30 -3.32 4.90
C ILE A 50 -7.03 -2.94 4.14
N ASN A 51 -6.24 -3.93 3.76
CA ASN A 51 -5.18 -3.83 2.76
C ASN A 51 -5.74 -4.29 1.40
N LEU A 52 -5.84 -3.39 0.43
CA LEU A 52 -6.19 -3.71 -0.95
C LEU A 52 -4.91 -3.99 -1.74
N ALA A 53 -4.76 -5.21 -2.23
CA ALA A 53 -3.67 -5.58 -3.13
C ALA A 53 -3.78 -4.83 -4.47
N SER A 54 -2.65 -4.61 -5.14
CA SER A 54 -2.59 -3.99 -6.47
C SER A 54 -3.28 -4.82 -7.55
N SER A 55 -3.54 -6.10 -7.28
CA SER A 55 -4.27 -7.00 -8.17
C SER A 55 -5.79 -6.76 -8.19
N CYS A 56 -6.34 -6.01 -7.23
CA CYS A 56 -7.79 -5.85 -7.10
C CYS A 56 -8.47 -5.25 -8.34
N ASP A 57 -9.64 -5.80 -8.71
CA ASP A 57 -10.50 -5.25 -9.76
C ASP A 57 -11.13 -3.91 -9.31
N GLN A 58 -10.60 -2.81 -9.86
CA GLN A 58 -11.06 -1.46 -9.55
C GLN A 58 -12.46 -1.16 -10.08
N VAL A 59 -12.93 -1.86 -11.11
CA VAL A 59 -14.31 -1.72 -11.61
C VAL A 59 -15.27 -2.37 -10.62
N PHE A 60 -14.93 -3.54 -10.08
CA PHE A 60 -15.70 -4.18 -9.02
C PHE A 60 -15.73 -3.33 -7.74
N LEU A 61 -14.58 -2.82 -7.30
CA LEU A 61 -14.48 -1.89 -6.17
C LEU A 61 -15.34 -0.64 -6.40
N GLY A 62 -15.32 -0.08 -7.61
CA GLY A 62 -16.13 1.08 -7.98
C GLY A 62 -17.64 0.83 -7.90
N ARG A 63 -18.09 -0.39 -8.22
CA ARG A 63 -19.50 -0.81 -8.04
C ARG A 63 -19.90 -0.94 -6.57
N HIS A 64 -18.94 -1.15 -5.68
CA HIS A 64 -19.12 -1.27 -4.22
C HIS A 64 -18.55 -0.07 -3.46
N ARG A 65 -18.42 1.08 -4.14
CA ARG A 65 -17.84 2.30 -3.56
C ARG A 65 -18.51 2.69 -2.24
N ASP A 66 -19.84 2.68 -2.19
CA ASP A 66 -20.59 3.12 -1.02
C ASP A 66 -20.25 2.26 0.22
N LEU A 67 -20.08 0.95 0.02
CA LEU A 67 -19.68 0.03 1.09
C LEU A 67 -18.29 0.36 1.64
N LEU A 68 -17.32 0.65 0.77
CA LEU A 68 -15.97 1.04 1.18
C LEU A 68 -15.94 2.45 1.81
N GLU A 69 -16.69 3.40 1.26
CA GLU A 69 -16.79 4.74 1.84
C GLU A 69 -17.41 4.68 3.24
N ASP A 70 -18.50 3.94 3.43
CA ASP A 70 -19.13 3.79 4.73
C ASP A 70 -18.19 3.14 5.75
N PHE A 71 -17.43 2.11 5.33
CA PHE A 71 -16.41 1.47 6.16
C PHE A 71 -15.37 2.47 6.67
N VAL A 72 -14.78 3.27 5.78
CA VAL A 72 -13.74 4.25 6.15
C VAL A 72 -14.36 5.39 6.95
N ARG A 73 -15.50 5.94 6.51
CA ARG A 73 -16.18 7.05 7.19
C ARG A 73 -16.55 6.72 8.63
N SER A 74 -16.84 5.47 8.93
CA SER A 74 -17.15 4.97 10.27
C SER A 74 -15.91 4.58 11.10
N GLY A 75 -14.70 4.94 10.65
CA GLY A 75 -13.44 4.77 11.40
C GLY A 75 -12.49 3.70 10.86
N GLY A 76 -12.83 3.04 9.74
CA GLY A 76 -11.96 2.05 9.12
C GLY A 76 -10.70 2.68 8.50
N ARG A 77 -9.60 1.91 8.47
CA ARG A 77 -8.36 2.30 7.78
C ARG A 77 -8.19 1.52 6.49
N LEU A 78 -7.78 2.18 5.42
CA LEU A 78 -7.67 1.54 4.11
C LEU A 78 -6.30 1.80 3.49
N LEU A 79 -5.51 0.76 3.27
CA LEU A 79 -4.29 0.81 2.47
C LEU A 79 -4.61 0.36 1.04
N VAL A 80 -4.40 1.24 0.07
CA VAL A 80 -4.56 0.96 -1.36
C VAL A 80 -3.18 0.80 -1.99
N ASN A 81 -2.86 -0.38 -2.50
CA ASN A 81 -1.65 -0.59 -3.29
C ASN A 81 -1.97 -0.55 -4.79
N GLY A 82 -0.96 -0.23 -5.59
CA GLY A 82 -1.05 -0.27 -7.04
C GLY A 82 -1.43 1.05 -7.69
N HIS A 83 -1.53 0.99 -9.01
CA HIS A 83 -1.89 2.14 -9.81
C HIS A 83 -3.40 2.35 -9.78
N VAL A 84 -3.85 3.46 -9.20
CA VAL A 84 -5.25 3.90 -9.35
C VAL A 84 -5.48 4.26 -10.82
N ALA A 85 -6.16 3.37 -11.57
CA ALA A 85 -6.55 3.61 -12.95
C ALA A 85 -7.88 4.37 -12.99
N GLU A 86 -8.85 3.91 -12.19
CA GLU A 86 -10.15 4.52 -12.03
C GLU A 86 -10.44 4.75 -10.54
N PRO A 87 -10.76 5.98 -10.11
CA PRO A 87 -11.09 6.25 -8.71
C PRO A 87 -12.36 5.51 -8.25
N PHE A 88 -12.20 4.54 -7.34
CA PHE A 88 -13.30 3.78 -6.74
C PHE A 88 -13.69 4.27 -5.33
N LEU A 89 -13.07 5.35 -4.84
CA LEU A 89 -13.33 5.99 -3.56
C LEU A 89 -13.12 7.50 -3.69
N THR A 90 -13.88 8.30 -2.92
CA THR A 90 -13.63 9.74 -2.80
C THR A 90 -12.17 9.99 -2.37
N GLY A 91 -11.49 10.91 -3.05
CA GLY A 91 -10.10 11.29 -2.74
C GLY A 91 -9.03 10.45 -3.44
N LEU A 92 -9.40 9.37 -4.13
CA LEU A 92 -8.45 8.64 -4.98
C LEU A 92 -8.08 9.46 -6.21
N VAL A 93 -6.78 9.55 -6.46
CA VAL A 93 -6.19 10.32 -7.54
C VAL A 93 -5.63 9.35 -8.57
N PRO A 94 -6.01 9.47 -9.86
CA PRO A 94 -5.44 8.62 -10.90
C PRO A 94 -3.92 8.68 -10.93
N TRP A 95 -3.29 7.52 -11.03
CA TRP A 95 -1.84 7.37 -11.14
C TRP A 95 -1.36 7.92 -12.48
N ARG A 96 -0.21 8.58 -12.48
CA ARG A 96 0.44 9.14 -13.67
C ARG A 96 1.82 8.57 -13.84
N ARG A 97 2.11 8.13 -15.06
CA ARG A 97 3.44 7.60 -15.42
C ARG A 97 4.51 8.69 -15.32
N LEU A 98 5.60 8.38 -14.62
CA LEU A 98 6.81 9.19 -14.64
C LEU A 98 7.62 8.89 -15.90
N SER A 99 8.16 9.93 -16.54
CA SER A 99 9.18 9.77 -17.56
C SER A 99 10.55 9.68 -16.89
N TYR A 100 11.14 8.49 -16.85
CA TYR A 100 12.43 8.23 -16.19
C TYR A 100 13.41 7.57 -17.17
N LYS A 101 14.72 7.79 -16.97
CA LYS A 101 15.79 7.22 -17.80
C LYS A 101 16.60 6.14 -17.10
N GLY A 102 16.56 6.09 -15.76
CA GLY A 102 17.27 5.09 -14.98
C GLY A 102 16.89 5.11 -13.51
N PRO A 103 17.54 4.26 -12.68
CA PRO A 103 17.22 4.10 -11.27
C PRO A 103 17.25 5.39 -10.43
N ARG A 104 18.17 6.31 -10.71
CA ARG A 104 18.26 7.60 -9.99
C ARG A 104 17.01 8.47 -10.13
N ASP A 105 16.31 8.34 -11.26
CA ASP A 105 15.05 9.05 -11.49
C ASP A 105 13.87 8.42 -10.71
N LEU A 106 14.11 7.31 -10.00
CA LEU A 106 13.14 6.55 -9.22
C LEU A 106 13.47 6.51 -7.73
N GLU A 107 14.45 7.31 -7.28
CA GLU A 107 14.78 7.44 -5.86
C GLU A 107 13.55 7.87 -5.06
N ILE A 108 13.38 7.28 -3.87
CA ILE A 108 12.24 7.54 -2.99
C ILE A 108 12.68 8.46 -1.87
N THR A 109 11.96 9.56 -1.70
CA THR A 109 12.23 10.57 -0.66
C THR A 109 11.06 10.62 0.32
N SER A 110 11.35 10.62 1.62
CA SER A 110 10.32 10.89 2.63
C SER A 110 9.97 12.38 2.61
N LEU A 111 8.70 12.68 2.44
CA LEU A 111 8.16 14.05 2.44
C LEU A 111 7.46 14.38 3.75
N SER A 112 6.82 13.39 4.36
CA SER A 112 6.22 13.53 5.67
C SER A 112 6.11 12.19 6.39
N PRO A 113 6.16 12.17 7.74
CA PRO A 113 6.14 10.93 8.50
C PRO A 113 4.78 10.23 8.40
N HIS A 114 4.81 8.90 8.46
CA HIS A 114 3.62 8.06 8.57
C HIS A 114 3.99 6.72 9.22
N PRO A 115 3.15 6.15 10.12
CA PRO A 115 3.49 4.95 10.89
C PRO A 115 3.92 3.74 10.04
N ILE A 116 3.30 3.52 8.88
CA ILE A 116 3.68 2.45 7.94
C ILE A 116 5.18 2.47 7.60
N TRP A 117 5.77 3.66 7.45
CA TRP A 117 7.18 3.84 7.08
C TRP A 117 8.11 4.15 8.26
N GLU A 118 7.63 4.02 9.50
CA GLU A 118 8.44 4.29 10.67
C GLU A 118 9.65 3.34 10.76
N GLY A 119 10.85 3.91 10.85
CA GLY A 119 12.10 3.16 10.96
C GLY A 119 12.56 2.49 9.66
N ILE A 120 11.97 2.82 8.51
CA ILE A 120 12.35 2.30 7.20
C ILE A 120 13.34 3.26 6.52
N ASP A 121 14.49 2.75 6.07
CA ASP A 121 15.36 3.46 5.13
C ASP A 121 14.80 3.25 3.71
N LEU A 122 14.31 4.33 3.08
CA LEU A 122 13.68 4.26 1.75
C LEU A 122 14.64 3.83 0.63
N ARG A 123 15.95 3.77 0.89
CA ARG A 123 16.90 3.13 -0.03
C ARG A 123 16.69 1.62 -0.14
N ASP A 124 16.17 0.97 0.90
CA ASP A 124 15.92 -0.47 0.92
C ASP A 124 14.76 -0.92 0.02
N VAL A 125 13.93 0.02 -0.44
CA VAL A 125 12.83 -0.27 -1.37
C VAL A 125 13.16 0.07 -2.83
N LEU A 126 14.30 0.72 -3.09
CA LEU A 126 14.65 1.21 -4.43
C LEU A 126 14.90 0.06 -5.41
N TYR A 127 15.66 -0.96 -4.99
CA TYR A 127 16.07 -2.08 -5.82
C TYR A 127 15.50 -3.40 -5.31
N ARG A 128 15.11 -4.27 -6.25
CA ARG A 128 14.80 -5.67 -5.97
C ARG A 128 15.69 -6.59 -6.81
N THR A 129 15.99 -7.76 -6.28
CA THR A 129 16.74 -8.80 -7.00
C THR A 129 16.08 -10.16 -6.78
N GLY A 130 16.17 -11.03 -7.79
CA GLY A 130 15.81 -12.44 -7.66
C GLY A 130 16.95 -13.32 -7.16
N VAL A 131 18.14 -12.75 -6.93
CA VAL A 131 19.31 -13.46 -6.42
C VAL A 131 19.13 -13.70 -4.91
N PRO A 132 19.12 -14.97 -4.44
CA PRO A 132 18.92 -15.26 -3.02
C PRO A 132 20.03 -14.69 -2.12
N GLY A 133 19.71 -14.48 -0.85
CA GLY A 133 20.64 -14.07 0.21
C GLY A 133 20.66 -12.56 0.46
N PRO A 134 21.36 -12.12 1.53
CA PRO A 134 21.50 -10.71 1.86
C PRO A 134 22.47 -10.03 0.89
N HIS A 135 22.12 -8.81 0.45
CA HIS A 135 22.92 -8.01 -0.47
C HIS A 135 23.12 -6.60 0.08
N SER A 136 24.35 -6.07 0.00
CA SER A 136 24.58 -4.65 0.30
C SER A 136 23.88 -3.76 -0.72
N PHE A 137 23.78 -2.46 -0.42
CA PHE A 137 23.20 -1.50 -1.37
C PHE A 137 24.01 -1.43 -2.66
N GLU A 138 25.35 -1.41 -2.57
CA GLU A 138 26.25 -1.37 -3.73
C GLU A 138 26.10 -2.61 -4.61
N GLU A 139 25.89 -3.78 -4.02
CA GLU A 139 25.65 -5.00 -4.79
C GLU A 139 24.28 -4.95 -5.47
N LEU A 140 23.25 -4.42 -4.80
CA LEU A 140 21.94 -4.21 -5.39
C LEU A 140 21.95 -3.21 -6.55
N GLU A 141 22.78 -2.17 -6.52
CA GLU A 141 22.93 -1.27 -7.68
C GLU A 141 23.43 -2.02 -8.92
N ARG A 142 24.20 -3.10 -8.73
CA ARG A 142 24.80 -3.90 -9.80
C ARG A 142 23.87 -5.00 -10.32
N ILE A 143 23.16 -5.70 -9.43
CA ILE A 143 22.36 -6.89 -9.77
C ILE A 143 20.85 -6.65 -9.72
N GLY A 144 20.43 -5.56 -9.08
CA GLY A 144 19.05 -5.26 -8.81
C GLY A 144 18.36 -4.52 -9.95
N VAL A 145 17.03 -4.48 -9.86
CA VAL A 145 16.15 -3.77 -10.78
C VAL A 145 15.35 -2.76 -9.97
N ALA A 146 15.39 -1.49 -10.39
CA ALA A 146 14.65 -0.41 -9.77
C ALA A 146 13.22 -0.27 -10.30
N GLY A 147 12.40 0.47 -9.54
CA GLY A 147 11.05 0.86 -9.96
C GLY A 147 9.96 -0.15 -9.61
N PHE A 148 10.22 -1.11 -8.74
CA PHE A 148 9.14 -1.91 -8.15
C PHE A 148 8.32 -1.10 -7.14
N TYR A 149 8.99 -0.23 -6.37
CA TYR A 149 8.31 0.66 -5.42
C TYR A 149 7.40 1.65 -6.12
N GLY A 150 7.76 2.05 -7.34
CA GLY A 150 6.83 2.63 -8.30
C GLY A 150 7.55 3.45 -9.36
N ARG A 151 6.78 3.86 -10.36
CA ARG A 151 7.27 4.47 -11.61
C ARG A 151 6.40 5.64 -12.05
N GLY A 152 5.76 6.27 -11.08
CA GLY A 152 4.73 7.26 -11.28
C GLY A 152 4.29 7.90 -9.99
N TYR A 153 3.30 8.77 -10.09
CA TYR A 153 2.91 9.66 -9.03
C TYR A 153 1.42 10.02 -9.11
N HIS A 154 0.90 10.64 -8.06
CA HIS A 154 -0.48 11.08 -7.90
C HIS A 154 -0.53 12.60 -7.80
N LEU A 155 -1.13 13.27 -8.79
CA LEU A 155 -1.36 14.72 -8.77
C LEU A 155 -2.61 15.09 -9.59
N PRO A 156 -3.37 16.15 -9.19
CA PRO A 156 -3.28 16.82 -7.89
C PRO A 156 -3.82 15.91 -6.76
N LEU A 157 -3.26 16.05 -5.56
CA LEU A 157 -3.80 15.38 -4.36
C LEU A 157 -5.15 16.01 -3.95
N PRO A 158 -6.03 15.27 -3.24
CA PRO A 158 -7.22 15.88 -2.65
C PRO A 158 -6.83 16.99 -1.67
N GLU A 159 -7.73 17.95 -1.42
CA GLU A 159 -7.44 19.12 -0.57
C GLU A 159 -6.98 18.74 0.85
N SER A 160 -7.56 17.67 1.42
CA SER A 160 -7.16 17.11 2.72
C SER A 160 -5.98 16.13 2.63
N GLY A 161 -5.44 15.92 1.44
CA GLY A 161 -4.39 14.95 1.16
C GLY A 161 -3.00 15.47 1.50
N ARG A 162 -2.15 14.56 1.97
CA ARG A 162 -0.75 14.81 2.29
C ARG A 162 0.14 13.77 1.64
N ALA A 163 1.15 14.22 0.90
CA ALA A 163 2.18 13.34 0.34
C ALA A 163 3.06 12.78 1.46
N ILE A 164 3.24 11.46 1.49
CA ILE A 164 4.07 10.74 2.47
C ILE A 164 5.48 10.56 1.90
N ASN A 165 5.57 9.95 0.71
CA ASN A 165 6.83 9.78 -0.01
C ASN A 165 6.69 10.33 -1.44
N GLY A 166 7.81 10.81 -1.96
CA GLY A 166 7.96 11.29 -3.33
C GLY A 166 8.90 10.41 -4.14
N VAL A 167 8.69 10.36 -5.46
CA VAL A 167 9.56 9.67 -6.41
C VAL A 167 10.33 10.65 -7.30
N GLY A 168 11.61 10.33 -7.51
CA GLY A 168 12.48 11.02 -8.43
C GLY A 168 12.89 12.44 -7.99
N PRO A 169 13.60 13.19 -8.86
CA PRO A 169 14.21 14.47 -8.51
C PRO A 169 13.22 15.57 -8.12
N LEU A 170 11.98 15.47 -8.63
CA LEU A 170 10.90 16.40 -8.30
C LEU A 170 10.10 15.97 -7.07
N GLN A 171 10.44 14.83 -6.47
CA GLN A 171 9.76 14.27 -5.30
C GLN A 171 8.24 14.20 -5.52
N ALA A 172 7.83 13.78 -6.73
CA ALA A 172 6.42 13.74 -7.09
C ALA A 172 5.70 12.72 -6.19
N PRO A 173 4.52 13.01 -5.61
CA PRO A 173 3.90 12.14 -4.61
C PRO A 173 3.62 10.74 -5.16
N ILE A 174 4.30 9.73 -4.63
CA ILE A 174 4.05 8.32 -4.95
C ILE A 174 3.16 7.67 -3.90
N ASP A 175 3.31 8.12 -2.65
CA ASP A 175 2.49 7.70 -1.52
C ASP A 175 1.81 8.91 -0.92
N TYR A 176 0.54 8.78 -0.56
CA TYR A 176 -0.20 9.85 0.11
C TYR A 176 -1.26 9.30 1.06
N THR A 177 -1.64 10.12 2.04
CA THR A 177 -2.76 9.85 2.94
C THR A 177 -3.80 10.95 2.85
N TYR A 178 -5.05 10.63 3.16
CA TYR A 178 -6.10 11.60 3.41
C TYR A 178 -7.16 11.04 4.38
N PRO A 179 -7.77 11.88 5.21
CA PRO A 179 -8.90 11.48 6.04
C PRO A 179 -10.17 11.33 5.20
N LEU A 180 -11.02 10.38 5.57
CA LEU A 180 -12.36 10.22 5.01
C LEU A 180 -13.34 9.87 6.14
N GLY A 181 -14.13 10.84 6.58
CA GLY A 181 -14.93 10.73 7.81
C GLY A 181 -14.03 10.56 9.04
N SER A 182 -14.29 9.54 9.86
CA SER A 182 -13.47 9.22 11.04
C SER A 182 -12.30 8.28 10.75
N GLY A 183 -12.18 7.78 9.52
CA GLY A 183 -11.10 6.88 9.09
C GLY A 183 -10.04 7.58 8.24
N GLU A 184 -9.12 6.78 7.73
CA GLU A 184 -7.96 7.24 6.96
C GLU A 184 -7.71 6.30 5.76
N VAL A 185 -7.37 6.89 4.63
CA VAL A 185 -6.94 6.17 3.43
C VAL A 185 -5.48 6.50 3.15
N VAL A 186 -4.66 5.46 3.01
CA VAL A 186 -3.29 5.54 2.51
C VAL A 186 -3.23 4.91 1.13
N VAL A 187 -2.58 5.58 0.19
CA VAL A 187 -2.40 5.10 -1.18
C VAL A 187 -0.92 4.97 -1.47
N HIS A 188 -0.52 3.80 -1.96
CA HIS A 188 0.82 3.48 -2.44
C HIS A 188 0.78 3.21 -3.95
N GLY A 189 1.44 4.06 -4.74
CA GLY A 189 1.41 4.04 -6.20
C GLY A 189 2.31 3.00 -6.89
N GLY A 190 2.57 1.86 -6.24
CA GLY A 190 3.48 0.81 -6.72
C GLY A 190 3.06 -0.61 -6.36
N VAL A 191 4.01 -1.55 -6.43
CA VAL A 191 3.77 -2.95 -6.05
C VAL A 191 3.49 -3.04 -4.55
N ASP A 192 2.61 -3.95 -4.13
CA ASP A 192 2.17 -4.10 -2.75
C ASP A 192 3.31 -3.99 -1.73
N LEU A 193 3.17 -3.07 -0.77
CA LEU A 193 4.19 -2.77 0.23
C LEU A 193 4.65 -4.03 0.98
N ILE A 194 3.71 -4.94 1.24
CA ILE A 194 3.94 -6.23 1.90
C ILE A 194 5.04 -7.06 1.23
N THR A 195 5.24 -6.90 -0.08
CA THR A 195 6.24 -7.65 -0.84
C THR A 195 7.66 -7.16 -0.59
N PHE A 196 7.83 -5.98 0.03
CA PHE A 196 9.14 -5.39 0.34
C PHE A 196 9.68 -5.82 1.71
N VAL A 197 8.90 -6.60 2.48
CA VAL A 197 9.37 -7.16 3.75
C VAL A 197 10.57 -8.06 3.49
N ASP A 198 11.73 -7.68 4.01
CA ASP A 198 12.99 -8.41 3.92
C ASP A 198 13.62 -8.45 5.32
N PRO A 199 13.77 -9.63 5.95
CA PRO A 199 14.31 -9.77 7.31
C PRO A 199 15.76 -9.29 7.45
N HIS A 200 16.47 -9.06 6.34
CA HIS A 200 17.84 -8.59 6.33
C HIS A 200 17.97 -7.07 6.15
N ARG A 201 16.85 -6.33 6.08
CA ARG A 201 16.78 -4.89 5.80
C ARG A 201 15.93 -4.15 6.81
N THR A 202 15.94 -2.82 6.74
CA THR A 202 15.03 -1.99 7.55
C THR A 202 13.56 -2.29 7.24
N THR A 203 13.26 -2.76 6.02
CA THR A 203 11.92 -3.18 5.57
C THR A 203 11.37 -4.41 6.28
N ALA A 204 12.16 -5.12 7.11
CA ALA A 204 11.65 -6.17 8.00
C ALA A 204 10.45 -5.70 8.85
N ARG A 205 10.44 -4.41 9.24
CA ARG A 205 9.40 -3.80 10.08
C ARG A 205 8.10 -3.49 9.33
N LEU A 206 8.14 -3.47 8.00
CA LEU A 206 7.04 -2.97 7.18
C LEU A 206 5.75 -3.79 7.39
N GLY A 207 5.87 -5.10 7.58
CA GLY A 207 4.72 -5.97 7.87
C GLY A 207 4.02 -5.63 9.18
N GLU A 208 4.80 -5.46 10.26
CA GLU A 208 4.30 -5.07 11.58
C GLU A 208 3.72 -3.66 11.58
N ASN A 209 4.39 -2.71 10.90
CA ASN A 209 3.91 -1.33 10.79
C ASN A 209 2.59 -1.24 10.03
N ILE A 210 2.43 -2.00 8.93
CA ILE A 210 1.18 -2.08 8.16
C ILE A 210 0.07 -2.64 9.04
N LEU A 211 0.31 -3.75 9.71
CA LEU A 211 -0.68 -4.38 10.58
C LEU A 211 -1.08 -3.45 11.73
N GLY A 212 -0.11 -2.87 12.44
CA GLY A 212 -0.37 -1.95 13.55
C GLY A 212 -1.12 -0.69 13.12
N TRP A 213 -0.80 -0.16 11.94
CA TRP A 213 -1.58 0.93 11.37
C TRP A 213 -3.00 0.47 11.02
N LEU A 214 -3.21 -0.65 10.33
CA LEU A 214 -4.56 -1.12 10.01
C LEU A 214 -5.41 -1.42 11.25
N GLU A 215 -4.80 -1.90 12.32
CA GLU A 215 -5.48 -2.23 13.59
C GLU A 215 -5.74 -1.03 14.50
N GLY A 216 -5.14 0.13 14.23
CA GLY A 216 -5.30 1.29 15.11
C GLY A 216 -4.37 1.32 16.32
N THR A 217 -3.30 0.53 16.32
CA THR A 217 -2.37 0.35 17.45
C THR A 217 -1.03 1.06 17.28
N ALA A 218 -0.75 1.59 16.08
CA ALA A 218 0.40 2.44 15.77
C ALA A 218 0.13 3.93 16.02
#